data_AF-A0A1Q3DFC2-F1
#
_entry.id   AF-A0A1Q3DFC2-F1
#
_cell.length_a   1.000
_cell.length_b   1.000
_cell.length_c   1.000
_cell.angle_alpha   90.00
_cell.angle_beta   90.00
_cell.angle_gamma   90.00
#
_symmetry.space_group_name_H-M   'P 1'
#
loop_
_entity.id
_entity.type
_entity.pdbx_description
1 polymer ?
#
loop_
_entity_poly.entity_id
_entity_poly.type
_entity_poly.pdbx_seq_one_letter_code
_entity_poly.pdbx_strand_id
1 'polypeptide(L)'
;MSSRSYSGSETSNNSNRDKELDERIKQWQNWKPPKISNKEIYKYNPFNCTERIQTIEKTIKITKTQQNIQLLDEKTIKELAKNFKYIHFALVQVTIKPLTRQGLNTSILACLRDARHLNFDDSLIGAIETSLCNGPWIVYVPICVQHIFSPIISNMSQ
;
A
#
# COMPACT_ATOMS: atom_id res chain seq x y z
N MET A 1 -39.74 -21.86 -46.03
CA MET A 1 -39.24 -20.65 -45.36
C MET A 1 -39.99 -20.48 -44.04
N SER A 2 -39.30 -20.54 -42.90
CA SER A 2 -39.79 -19.99 -41.64
C SER A 2 -38.58 -19.69 -40.76
N SER A 3 -38.18 -18.43 -40.77
CA SER A 3 -37.07 -17.92 -39.98
C SER A 3 -37.61 -17.64 -38.57
N ARG A 4 -37.22 -18.44 -37.58
CA ARG A 4 -37.48 -18.13 -36.16
C ARG A 4 -36.49 -17.05 -35.72
N SER A 5 -37.00 -15.83 -35.53
CA SER A 5 -36.27 -14.73 -34.92
C SER A 5 -36.12 -14.98 -33.42
N TYR A 6 -34.92 -15.30 -32.96
CA TYR A 6 -34.59 -15.20 -31.54
C TYR A 6 -34.40 -13.71 -31.19
N SER A 7 -35.40 -13.13 -30.52
CA SER A 7 -35.26 -11.83 -29.86
C SER A 7 -34.61 -12.06 -28.50
N GLY A 8 -33.29 -11.88 -28.44
CA GLY A 8 -32.55 -11.82 -27.18
C GLY A 8 -32.73 -10.44 -26.56
N SER A 9 -33.50 -10.36 -25.47
CA SER A 9 -33.60 -9.17 -24.62
C SER A 9 -32.40 -9.10 -23.68
N GLU A 10 -31.28 -8.53 -24.11
CA GLU A 10 -30.07 -8.35 -23.29
C GLU A 10 -29.84 -6.91 -22.78
N THR A 11 -30.75 -5.97 -23.05
CA THR A 11 -30.46 -4.53 -22.88
C THR A 11 -30.73 -3.94 -21.48
N SER A 12 -31.52 -4.57 -20.60
CA SER A 12 -31.87 -3.99 -19.29
C SER A 12 -30.89 -4.32 -18.16
N ASN A 13 -30.13 -5.42 -18.27
CA ASN A 13 -29.24 -5.89 -17.21
C ASN A 13 -27.88 -5.20 -17.19
N ASN A 14 -27.46 -4.56 -18.29
CA ASN A 14 -26.19 -3.82 -18.35
C ASN A 14 -26.33 -2.44 -17.71
N SER A 15 -27.42 -1.70 -17.98
CA SER A 15 -27.57 -0.32 -17.49
C SER A 15 -27.64 -0.21 -15.97
N ASN A 16 -28.12 -1.24 -15.27
CA ASN A 16 -28.18 -1.23 -13.81
C ASN A 16 -26.83 -1.56 -13.16
N ARG A 17 -26.06 -2.47 -13.76
CA ARG A 17 -24.69 -2.80 -13.31
C ARG A 17 -23.72 -1.64 -13.47
N ASP A 18 -23.83 -0.91 -14.57
CA ASP A 18 -22.97 0.25 -14.83
C ASP A 18 -23.23 1.38 -13.82
N LYS A 19 -24.50 1.64 -13.46
CA LYS A 19 -24.87 2.61 -12.42
C LYS A 19 -24.35 2.23 -11.04
N GLU A 20 -24.46 0.95 -10.67
CA GLU A 20 -23.95 0.44 -9.39
C GLU A 20 -22.42 0.57 -9.31
N LEU A 21 -21.70 0.26 -10.39
CA LEU A 21 -20.25 0.43 -10.49
C LEU A 21 -19.85 1.91 -10.35
N ASP A 22 -20.56 2.83 -11.01
CA ASP A 22 -20.30 4.25 -10.92
C ASP A 22 -20.47 4.80 -9.50
N GLU A 23 -21.49 4.33 -8.76
CA GLU A 23 -21.67 4.69 -7.35
C GLU A 23 -20.55 4.14 -6.46
N ARG A 24 -20.14 2.88 -6.67
CA ARG A 24 -19.01 2.27 -5.94
C ARG A 24 -17.70 3.00 -6.21
N ILE A 25 -17.44 3.40 -7.45
CA ILE A 25 -16.25 4.18 -7.82
C ILE A 25 -16.26 5.53 -7.11
N LYS A 26 -17.40 6.24 -7.08
CA LYS A 26 -17.52 7.50 -6.34
C LYS A 26 -17.23 7.30 -4.84
N GLN A 27 -17.75 6.23 -4.25
CA GLN A 27 -17.48 5.89 -2.86
C GLN A 27 -15.98 5.64 -2.61
N TRP A 28 -15.32 4.85 -3.46
CA TRP A 28 -13.89 4.58 -3.38
C TRP A 28 -13.03 5.82 -3.63
N GLN A 29 -13.49 6.74 -4.47
CA GLN A 29 -12.80 8.00 -4.69
C GLN A 29 -12.77 8.87 -3.43
N ASN A 30 -13.87 8.90 -2.69
CA ASN A 30 -14.02 9.68 -1.46
C ASN A 30 -13.46 8.98 -0.22
N TRP A 31 -13.23 7.66 -0.32
CA TRP A 31 -12.72 6.87 0.77
C TRP A 31 -11.27 7.28 1.12
N LYS A 32 -10.99 7.35 2.43
CA LYS A 32 -9.67 7.67 2.98
C LYS A 32 -9.24 6.58 3.95
N PRO A 33 -7.94 6.23 3.98
CA PRO A 33 -7.44 5.32 4.99
C PRO A 33 -7.68 5.88 6.41
N PRO A 34 -7.96 5.02 7.40
CA PRO A 34 -8.09 5.44 8.78
C PRO A 34 -6.78 6.08 9.23
N LYS A 35 -6.89 7.19 9.94
CA LYS A 35 -5.76 7.82 10.61
C LYS A 35 -5.57 7.12 11.94
N ILE A 36 -4.39 6.57 12.16
CA ILE A 36 -4.02 5.96 13.44
C ILE A 36 -3.15 6.97 14.19
N SER A 37 -3.51 7.23 15.43
CA SER A 37 -2.73 8.08 16.31
C SER A 37 -1.61 7.30 16.98
N ASN A 38 -0.50 7.96 17.33
CA ASN A 38 0.62 7.28 18.00
C ASN A 38 0.21 6.63 19.33
N LYS A 39 -0.77 7.22 20.02
CA LYS A 39 -1.32 6.70 21.29
C LYS A 39 -1.98 5.32 21.13
N GLU A 40 -2.48 5.00 19.95
CA GLU A 40 -3.07 3.69 19.66
C GLU A 40 -2.01 2.64 19.35
N ILE A 41 -0.83 3.06 18.86
CA ILE A 41 0.29 2.19 18.51
C ILE A 41 1.11 1.86 19.75
N TYR A 42 1.48 2.87 20.54
CA TYR A 42 2.19 2.72 21.81
C TYR A 42 1.26 3.01 22.98
N LYS A 43 0.66 1.96 23.57
CA LYS A 43 -0.10 2.09 24.82
C LYS A 43 0.78 2.48 26.01
N TYR A 44 2.03 2.05 25.96
CA TYR A 44 3.09 2.38 26.91
C TYR A 44 4.33 2.72 26.10
N ASN A 45 5.01 3.82 26.43
CA ASN A 45 6.23 4.24 25.73
C ASN A 45 7.47 3.93 26.61
N PRO A 46 7.98 2.69 26.62
CA PRO A 46 9.09 2.29 27.49
C PRO A 46 10.43 2.91 27.08
N PHE A 47 10.55 3.39 25.84
CA PHE A 47 11.75 4.01 25.30
C PHE A 47 11.35 5.45 24.97
N ASN A 48 11.93 6.48 25.59
CA ASN A 48 11.64 7.88 25.28
C ASN A 48 11.96 8.22 23.80
N CYS A 49 11.12 7.76 22.88
CA CYS A 49 11.30 7.85 21.44
C CYS A 49 10.57 9.08 20.92
N THR A 50 11.24 9.83 20.07
CA THR A 50 10.58 10.87 19.27
C THR A 50 9.71 10.19 18.22
N GLU A 51 8.40 10.28 18.41
CA GLU A 51 7.43 9.68 17.48
C GLU A 51 7.23 10.58 16.26
N ARG A 52 7.09 9.97 15.07
CA ARG A 52 6.81 10.69 13.82
C ARG A 52 5.90 9.85 12.94
N ILE A 53 4.85 10.47 12.40
CA ILE A 53 4.01 9.89 11.35
C ILE A 53 4.45 10.47 10.02
N GLN A 54 4.70 9.61 9.03
CA GLN A 54 4.98 10.01 7.66
C GLN A 54 4.03 9.28 6.71
N THR A 55 3.49 10.02 5.73
CA THR A 55 2.60 9.48 4.71
C THR A 55 3.19 9.80 3.34
N ILE A 56 3.26 8.80 2.48
CA ILE A 56 3.69 8.94 1.10
C ILE A 56 2.55 8.45 0.21
N GLU A 57 2.14 9.30 -0.72
CA GLU A 57 1.15 8.97 -1.72
C GLU A 57 1.80 8.98 -3.10
N LYS A 58 1.59 7.92 -3.87
CA LYS A 58 2.15 7.79 -5.22
C LYS A 58 1.14 7.12 -6.13
N THR A 59 0.91 7.74 -7.28
CA THR A 59 0.14 7.12 -8.37
C THR A 59 1.10 6.33 -9.27
N ILE A 60 0.76 5.06 -9.51
CA ILE A 60 1.55 4.13 -10.32
C ILE A 60 0.74 3.75 -11.55
N LYS A 61 1.39 3.78 -12.73
CA LYS A 61 0.82 3.21 -13.95
C LYS A 61 1.11 1.71 -13.98
N ILE A 62 0.10 0.91 -14.27
CA ILE A 62 0.15 -0.57 -14.29
C ILE A 62 1.05 -1.12 -15.40
N THR A 63 1.50 -0.29 -16.34
CA THR A 63 2.39 -0.68 -17.43
C THR A 63 3.76 -1.18 -16.97
N LYS A 64 4.13 -0.98 -15.70
CA LYS A 64 5.39 -1.48 -15.13
C LYS A 64 5.16 -2.77 -14.37
N THR A 65 6.04 -3.75 -14.60
CA THR A 65 6.04 -5.04 -13.89
C THR A 65 6.39 -4.89 -12.40
N GLN A 66 7.20 -3.90 -12.05
CA GLN A 66 7.59 -3.61 -10.67
C GLN A 66 7.83 -2.10 -10.48
N GLN A 67 7.50 -1.59 -9.28
CA GLN A 67 7.88 -0.25 -8.87
C GLN A 67 8.21 -0.20 -7.38
N ASN A 68 9.33 0.45 -7.05
CA ASN A 68 9.75 0.66 -5.68
C ASN A 68 9.24 2.03 -5.16
N ILE A 69 8.78 2.03 -3.91
CA ILE A 69 8.43 3.24 -3.14
C ILE A 69 9.29 3.22 -1.89
N GLN A 70 10.14 4.23 -1.71
CA GLN A 70 10.90 4.40 -0.48
C GLN A 70 9.98 4.99 0.60
N LEU A 71 9.97 4.41 1.80
CA LEU A 71 9.18 4.88 2.94
C LEU A 71 9.72 6.18 3.54
N LEU A 72 11.03 6.39 3.44
CA LEU A 72 11.73 7.60 3.84
C LEU A 72 12.57 8.07 2.66
N ASP A 73 12.51 9.35 2.33
CA ASP A 73 13.41 9.94 1.34
C ASP A 73 14.81 10.14 1.95
N GLU A 74 15.82 10.23 1.07
CA GLU A 74 17.22 10.37 1.50
C GLU A 74 17.47 11.60 2.38
N LYS A 75 16.74 12.71 2.15
CA LYS A 75 16.91 13.92 2.94
C LYS A 75 16.42 13.70 4.37
N THR A 76 15.26 13.07 4.53
CA THR A 76 14.69 12.67 5.82
C THR A 76 15.64 11.70 6.54
N ILE A 77 16.19 10.71 5.84
CA ILE A 77 17.16 9.77 6.42
C ILE A 77 18.41 10.51 6.93
N LYS A 78 18.99 11.39 6.10
CA LYS A 78 20.18 12.20 6.47
C LYS A 78 19.91 13.11 7.65
N GLU A 79 18.72 13.66 7.78
CA GLU A 79 18.32 14.50 8.92
C GLU A 79 18.19 13.66 10.19
N LEU A 80 17.49 12.52 10.13
CA LEU A 80 17.32 11.62 11.28
C LEU A 80 18.66 11.05 11.75
N ALA A 81 19.57 10.72 10.82
CA ALA A 81 20.91 10.22 11.11
C ALA A 81 21.78 11.18 11.94
N LYS A 82 21.46 12.49 11.97
CA LYS A 82 22.20 13.47 12.78
C LYS A 82 21.88 13.35 14.27
N ASN A 83 20.65 13.01 14.60
CA ASN A 83 20.12 13.07 15.97
C ASN A 83 19.85 11.69 16.57
N PHE A 84 19.71 10.66 15.73
CA PHE A 84 19.32 9.32 16.16
C PHE A 84 20.28 8.27 15.60
N LYS A 85 20.60 7.27 16.43
CA LYS A 85 21.40 6.11 16.00
C LYS A 85 20.55 5.03 15.31
N TYR A 86 19.29 4.93 15.72
CA TYR A 86 18.35 3.89 15.27
C TYR A 86 17.00 4.51 14.91
N ILE A 87 16.32 3.91 13.93
CA ILE A 87 14.92 4.21 13.62
C ILE A 87 14.12 2.93 13.84
N HIS A 88 13.02 3.05 14.57
CA HIS A 88 12.05 1.99 14.75
C HIS A 88 10.79 2.31 13.93
N PHE A 89 10.39 1.40 13.04
CA PHE A 89 9.08 1.44 12.40
C PHE A 89 8.08 0.62 13.20
N ALA A 90 7.26 1.30 14.00
CA ALA A 90 6.23 0.67 14.83
C ALA A 90 5.09 0.08 13.99
N LEU A 91 4.69 0.81 12.95
CA LEU A 91 3.58 0.46 12.09
C LEU A 91 3.86 0.96 10.67
N VAL A 92 3.68 0.07 9.70
CA VAL A 92 3.59 0.45 8.29
C VAL A 92 2.21 0.07 7.78
N GLN A 93 1.46 1.08 7.36
CA GLN A 93 0.15 0.92 6.74
C GLN A 93 0.29 1.18 5.24
N VAL A 94 -0.09 0.19 4.44
CA VAL A 94 -0.12 0.31 2.98
C VAL A 94 -1.58 0.38 2.56
N THR A 95 -1.90 1.38 1.73
CA THR A 95 -3.24 1.54 1.18
C THR A 95 -3.14 1.58 -0.33
N ILE A 96 -3.87 0.68 -0.99
CA ILE A 96 -3.89 0.60 -2.43
C ILE A 96 -5.29 0.89 -2.92
N LYS A 97 -5.41 1.90 -3.78
CA LYS A 97 -6.68 2.36 -4.34
C LYS A 97 -6.59 2.30 -5.86
N PRO A 98 -7.39 1.44 -6.54
CA PRO A 98 -7.45 1.45 -7.99
C PRO A 98 -8.08 2.78 -8.46
N LEU A 99 -7.48 3.40 -9.48
CA LEU A 99 -7.98 4.62 -10.11
C LEU A 99 -8.73 4.34 -11.42
N THR A 100 -8.92 3.07 -11.78
CA THR A 100 -9.60 2.65 -13.00
C THR A 100 -11.11 2.52 -12.79
N ARG A 101 -11.88 2.73 -13.87
CA ARG A 101 -13.35 2.56 -13.85
C ARG A 101 -13.78 1.10 -13.72
N GLN A 102 -13.04 0.18 -14.33
CA GLN A 102 -13.25 -1.26 -14.11
C GLN A 102 -12.27 -1.78 -13.07
N GLY A 103 -12.76 -2.65 -12.19
CA GLY A 103 -11.90 -3.51 -11.39
C GLY A 103 -11.01 -4.30 -12.34
N LEU A 104 -9.71 -4.13 -12.22
CA LEU A 104 -8.78 -4.91 -13.03
C LEU A 104 -8.74 -6.31 -12.46
N ASN A 105 -8.99 -7.32 -13.30
CA ASN A 105 -8.80 -8.72 -12.95
C ASN A 105 -7.31 -9.08 -12.90
N THR A 106 -6.59 -8.37 -12.04
CA THR A 106 -5.17 -8.53 -11.79
C THR A 106 -4.94 -8.51 -10.29
N SER A 107 -3.99 -9.30 -9.82
CA SER A 107 -3.42 -9.14 -8.49
C SER A 107 -2.24 -8.18 -8.54
N ILE A 108 -1.90 -7.65 -7.37
CA ILE A 108 -0.67 -6.93 -7.12
C ILE A 108 0.00 -7.57 -5.90
N LEU A 109 1.33 -7.66 -5.96
CA LEU A 109 2.17 -8.06 -4.85
C LEU A 109 2.85 -6.82 -4.29
N ALA A 110 2.57 -6.49 -3.03
CA ALA A 110 3.24 -5.43 -2.29
C ALA A 110 4.22 -6.05 -1.28
N CYS A 111 5.51 -5.74 -1.42
CA CYS A 111 6.55 -6.23 -0.53
C CYS A 111 7.15 -5.07 0.28
N LEU A 112 7.18 -5.24 1.61
CA LEU A 112 7.97 -4.40 2.49
C LEU A 112 9.38 -4.97 2.58
N ARG A 113 10.37 -4.14 2.25
CA ARG A 113 11.77 -4.55 2.18
C ARG A 113 12.69 -3.60 2.94
N ASP A 114 13.74 -4.17 3.52
CA ASP A 114 14.91 -3.43 3.99
C ASP A 114 15.85 -3.14 2.82
N ALA A 115 15.87 -1.88 2.38
CA ALA A 115 16.67 -1.43 1.25
C ALA A 115 18.20 -1.55 1.46
N ARG A 116 18.67 -1.86 2.67
CA ARG A 116 20.11 -2.06 2.95
C ARG A 116 20.63 -3.41 2.47
N HIS A 117 19.74 -4.37 2.22
CA HIS A 117 20.08 -5.68 1.68
C HIS A 117 19.99 -5.64 0.15
N LEU A 118 21.05 -6.07 -0.53
CA LEU A 118 21.11 -6.14 -1.99
C LEU A 118 20.27 -7.30 -2.54
N ASN A 119 20.24 -8.42 -1.81
CA ASN A 119 19.44 -9.60 -2.15
C ASN A 119 17.97 -9.36 -1.79
N PHE A 120 17.07 -9.74 -2.69
CA PHE A 120 15.63 -9.57 -2.47
C PHE A 120 15.13 -10.38 -1.28
N ASP A 121 15.52 -11.65 -1.20
CA ASP A 121 15.04 -12.58 -0.17
C ASP A 121 15.49 -12.16 1.23
N ASP A 122 16.76 -11.78 1.37
CA ASP A 122 17.32 -11.27 2.63
C ASP A 122 16.69 -9.92 3.04
N SER A 123 16.22 -9.14 2.07
CA SER A 123 15.60 -7.84 2.33
C SER A 123 14.13 -7.94 2.73
N LEU A 124 13.46 -9.08 2.52
CA LEU A 124 12.01 -9.18 2.64
C LEU A 124 11.56 -9.19 4.10
N ILE A 125 10.87 -8.14 4.53
CA ILE A 125 10.27 -8.04 5.87
C ILE A 125 8.87 -8.66 5.87
N GLY A 126 8.13 -8.48 4.78
CA GLY A 126 6.79 -9.04 4.61
C GLY A 126 6.23 -8.74 3.23
N ALA A 127 5.27 -9.55 2.79
CA ALA A 127 4.59 -9.38 1.51
C ALA A 127 3.09 -9.59 1.66
N ILE A 128 2.32 -8.92 0.82
CA ILE A 128 0.90 -9.17 0.65
C ILE A 128 0.55 -9.20 -0.83
N GLU A 129 -0.26 -10.18 -1.22
CA GLU A 129 -0.91 -10.20 -2.52
C GLU A 129 -2.38 -9.78 -2.36
N THR A 130 -2.86 -8.89 -3.22
CA THR A 130 -4.27 -8.51 -3.23
C THR A 130 -4.79 -8.31 -4.65
N SER A 131 -6.06 -8.63 -4.86
CA SER A 131 -6.77 -8.48 -6.13
C SER A 131 -7.30 -7.06 -6.30
N LEU A 132 -7.05 -6.42 -7.44
CA LEU A 132 -7.60 -5.10 -7.76
C LEU A 132 -9.08 -5.14 -8.22
N CYS A 133 -9.73 -6.30 -8.19
CA CYS A 133 -11.12 -6.47 -8.63
C CYS A 133 -12.14 -5.81 -7.70
N ASN A 134 -11.90 -5.85 -6.39
CA ASN A 134 -12.95 -5.65 -5.39
C ASN A 134 -12.93 -4.26 -4.71
N GLY A 135 -12.04 -3.35 -5.14
CA GLY A 135 -11.96 -1.98 -4.63
C GLY A 135 -10.66 -1.65 -3.89
N PRO A 136 -10.63 -0.59 -3.07
CA PRO A 136 -9.48 -0.21 -2.26
C PRO A 136 -9.21 -1.23 -1.16
N TRP A 137 -7.92 -1.45 -0.85
CA TRP A 137 -7.47 -2.33 0.21
C TRP A 137 -6.57 -1.59 1.19
N ILE A 138 -6.74 -1.88 2.48
CA ILE A 138 -5.78 -1.52 3.53
C ILE A 138 -5.08 -2.78 3.97
N VAL A 139 -3.77 -2.68 4.07
CA VAL A 139 -2.94 -3.72 4.65
C VAL A 139 -2.13 -3.11 5.78
N TYR A 140 -2.24 -3.74 6.95
CA TYR A 140 -1.35 -3.49 8.08
C TYR A 140 -0.22 -4.49 8.01
N VAL A 141 1.01 -4.01 7.93
CA VAL A 141 2.18 -4.87 8.07
C VAL A 141 2.65 -4.73 9.50
N PRO A 142 2.30 -5.68 10.41
CA PRO A 142 2.85 -5.67 11.76
C PRO A 142 4.34 -5.96 11.66
N ILE A 143 5.18 -4.99 12.01
CA ILE A 143 6.63 -5.17 12.00
C ILE A 143 7.01 -5.79 13.33
N CYS A 144 7.42 -7.07 13.30
CA CYS A 144 7.92 -7.75 14.49
C CYS A 144 9.21 -7.10 15.00
N VAL A 145 9.25 -6.89 16.32
CA VAL A 145 10.28 -6.15 17.10
C VAL A 145 11.73 -6.62 16.87
N GLN A 146 11.94 -7.79 16.29
CA GLN A 146 13.28 -8.36 16.12
C GLN A 146 14.09 -7.73 14.96
N HIS A 147 13.47 -6.97 14.04
CA HIS A 147 14.17 -6.33 12.91
C HIS A 147 14.63 -4.87 13.17
N ILE A 148 14.54 -4.38 14.41
CA ILE A 148 14.26 -2.94 14.65
C ILE A 148 15.41 -2.09 15.21
N PHE A 149 16.54 -2.66 15.62
CA PHE A 149 17.71 -1.86 16.01
C PHE A 149 18.79 -1.85 14.95
N SER A 150 18.41 -1.49 13.73
CA SER A 150 19.40 -1.42 12.67
C SER A 150 19.89 0.03 12.54
N PRO A 151 21.22 0.28 12.60
CA PRO A 151 21.77 1.63 12.55
C PRO A 151 21.32 2.36 11.29
N ILE A 152 21.01 3.65 11.41
CA ILE A 152 20.65 4.49 10.25
C ILE A 152 21.81 4.56 9.22
N ILE A 153 23.05 4.34 9.68
CA ILE A 153 24.27 4.60 8.91
C ILE A 153 24.89 3.34 8.30
N SER A 154 24.32 2.13 8.48
CA SER A 154 25.08 0.90 8.22
C SER A 154 25.51 0.65 6.77
N ASN A 155 24.96 1.31 5.75
CA ASN A 155 25.36 1.11 4.33
C ASN A 155 25.08 2.33 3.41
N MET A 156 25.59 3.52 3.72
CA MET A 156 25.66 4.62 2.73
C MET A 156 27.04 4.74 2.04
N SER A 157 27.92 3.76 2.21
CA SER A 157 29.23 3.68 1.55
C SER A 157 29.41 2.28 0.98
N GLN A 158 28.91 2.05 -0.24
CA GLN A 158 29.42 1.09 -1.23
C GLN A 158 28.72 1.31 -2.57
#